data_AF-A0A2R9SQP2-F1
#
_entry.id   AF-A0A2R9SQP2-F1
#
_cell.length_a   1.000
_cell.length_b   1.000
_cell.length_c   1.000
_cell.angle_alpha   90.00
_cell.angle_beta   90.00
_cell.angle_gamma   90.00
#
_symmetry.space_group_name_H-M   'P 1'
#
loop_
_entity.id
_entity.type
_entity.pdbx_description
1 polymer ?
#
loop_
_entity_poly.entity_id
_entity_poly.type
_entity_poly.pdbx_seq_one_letter_code
_entity_poly.pdbx_strand_id
1 'polypeptide(L)'
;MEKVSLTFHIRDDMPITMPRAKTSTGWLTMGFHEDLDEAMWMALSGMLDLMTELYSITRTEAYAYATLAVDLRVTQIVNTAKGVHAFLPFGALR
;
A
#
# COMPACT_ATOMS: atom_id res chain seq x y z
N MET A 1 0.05 20.05 21.50
CA MET A 1 -0.61 18.99 20.71
C MET A 1 -1.11 19.63 19.44
N GLU A 2 -0.66 19.14 18.28
CA GLU A 2 -1.30 19.47 17.02
C GLU A 2 -2.71 18.86 17.03
N LYS A 3 -3.70 19.65 16.62
CA LYS A 3 -5.08 19.19 16.49
C LYS A 3 -5.28 18.70 15.06
N VAL A 4 -5.86 17.51 14.92
CA VAL A 4 -6.28 16.97 13.62
C VAL A 4 -7.79 17.06 13.49
N SER A 5 -8.27 17.33 12.27
CA SER A 5 -9.68 17.28 11.90
C SER A 5 -9.87 16.16 10.89
N LEU A 6 -10.79 15.24 11.16
CA LEU A 6 -11.03 14.05 10.36
C LEU A 6 -12.50 13.99 9.93
N THR A 7 -12.77 13.47 8.74
CA THR A 7 -14.13 13.17 8.25
C THR A 7 -14.19 11.68 7.94
N PHE A 8 -15.26 11.02 8.37
CA PHE A 8 -15.46 9.60 8.18
C PHE A 8 -16.66 9.34 7.27
N HIS A 9 -16.47 8.46 6.30
CA HIS A 9 -17.51 8.00 5.38
C HIS A 9 -17.54 6.48 5.38
N ILE A 10 -18.74 5.92 5.38
CA ILE A 10 -18.94 4.47 5.21
C ILE A 10 -19.10 4.20 3.71
N ARG A 11 -18.48 3.11 3.24
CA ARG A 11 -18.50 2.68 1.84
C ARG A 11 -18.70 1.18 1.76
N ASP A 12 -19.84 0.78 1.21
CA ASP A 12 -20.19 -0.64 0.99
C ASP A 12 -19.68 -1.16 -0.36
N ASP A 13 -19.21 -0.25 -1.23
CA ASP A 13 -18.75 -0.51 -2.59
C ASP A 13 -17.24 -0.79 -2.68
N MET A 14 -16.54 -0.84 -1.55
CA MET A 14 -15.08 -0.92 -1.49
C MET A 14 -14.61 -1.99 -0.50
N PRO A 15 -14.71 -3.28 -0.87
CA PRO A 15 -14.11 -4.33 -0.06
C PRO A 15 -12.58 -4.13 -0.03
N ILE A 16 -12.00 -4.16 1.17
CA ILE A 16 -10.56 -4.09 1.37
C ILE A 16 -10.13 -5.21 2.30
N THR A 17 -9.02 -5.87 1.97
CA THR A 17 -8.40 -6.90 2.81
C THR A 17 -7.29 -6.32 3.69
N MET A 18 -6.75 -5.15 3.33
CA MET A 18 -5.64 -4.49 3.99
C MET A 18 -5.80 -2.96 4.00
N PRO A 19 -5.14 -2.24 4.93
CA PRO A 19 -5.11 -0.79 4.93
C PRO A 19 -4.45 -0.23 3.66
N ARG A 20 -5.11 0.77 3.05
CA ARG A 20 -4.57 1.55 1.93
C ARG A 20 -4.82 3.04 2.13
N ALA A 21 -3.94 3.88 1.60
CA ALA A 21 -4.10 5.33 1.63
C ALA A 21 -3.85 5.94 0.25
N LYS A 22 -4.65 6.96 -0.09
CA LYS A 22 -4.40 7.84 -1.22
C LYS A 22 -3.77 9.12 -0.68
N THR A 23 -2.61 9.48 -1.20
CA THR A 23 -1.93 10.74 -0.87
C THR A 23 -2.11 11.75 -2.01
N SER A 24 -1.50 12.93 -1.90
CA SER A 24 -1.45 13.89 -3.01
C SER A 24 -0.56 13.44 -4.18
N THR A 25 0.33 12.47 -3.97
CA THR A 25 1.34 12.06 -4.96
C THR A 25 1.28 10.59 -5.39
N GLY A 26 0.55 9.75 -4.67
CA GLY A 26 0.49 8.32 -4.96
C GLY A 26 -0.40 7.52 -4.03
N TRP A 27 -0.42 6.22 -4.29
CA TRP A 27 -1.07 5.21 -3.46
C TRP A 27 -0.10 4.59 -2.48
N LEU A 28 -0.61 4.23 -1.30
CA LEU A 28 0.09 3.47 -0.28
C LEU A 28 -0.72 2.22 0.08
N THR A 29 -0.04 1.09 0.19
CA THR A 29 -0.54 -0.11 0.87
C THR A 29 0.39 -0.45 2.02
N MET A 30 -0.12 -1.11 3.06
CA MET A 30 0.61 -1.29 4.30
C MET A 30 0.65 -2.75 4.74
N GLY A 31 1.79 -3.17 5.25
CA GLY A 31 2.01 -4.48 5.87
C GLY A 31 2.53 -4.31 7.29
N PHE A 32 2.04 -5.16 8.21
CA PHE A 32 2.44 -5.16 9.61
C PHE A 32 2.65 -6.59 10.10
N HIS A 33 3.85 -6.89 10.56
CA HIS A 33 4.23 -8.22 11.04
C HIS A 33 5.40 -8.11 12.03
N GLU A 34 5.56 -9.08 12.94
CA GLU A 34 6.68 -9.10 13.90
C GLU A 34 8.05 -9.20 13.20
N ASP A 35 8.05 -9.88 12.07
CA ASP A 35 9.16 -9.96 11.13
C ASP A 35 9.06 -8.86 10.05
N LEU A 36 10.19 -8.21 9.75
CA LEU A 36 10.18 -7.08 8.83
C LEU A 36 10.02 -7.52 7.38
N ASP A 37 10.59 -8.66 6.99
CA ASP A 37 10.54 -9.16 5.62
C ASP A 37 9.11 -9.61 5.29
N GLU A 38 8.42 -10.25 6.25
CA GLU A 38 7.00 -10.55 6.12
C GLU A 38 6.15 -9.28 5.99
N ALA A 39 6.45 -8.22 6.75
CA ALA A 39 5.77 -6.93 6.60
C ALA A 39 6.00 -6.31 5.21
N MET A 40 7.20 -6.45 4.64
CA MET A 40 7.52 -6.03 3.27
C MET A 40 6.67 -6.77 2.24
N TRP A 41 6.59 -8.11 2.35
CA TRP A 41 5.78 -8.93 1.44
C TRP A 41 4.29 -8.62 1.54
N MET A 42 3.77 -8.41 2.75
CA MET A 42 2.39 -7.99 2.95
C MET A 42 2.09 -6.64 2.27
N ALA A 43 2.96 -5.65 2.45
CA ALA A 43 2.80 -4.33 1.85
C ALA A 43 2.84 -4.41 0.32
N LEU A 44 3.81 -5.12 -0.24
CA LEU A 44 3.95 -5.33 -1.68
C LEU A 44 2.75 -6.09 -2.24
N SER A 45 2.35 -7.20 -1.61
CA SER A 45 1.21 -8.02 -2.04
C SER A 45 -0.06 -7.19 -2.18
N GLY A 46 -0.36 -6.34 -1.19
CA GLY A 46 -1.48 -5.42 -1.25
C GLY A 46 -1.35 -4.39 -2.38
N MET A 47 -0.14 -3.93 -2.69
CA MET A 47 0.07 -3.03 -3.83
C MET A 47 -0.19 -3.74 -5.16
N LEU A 48 0.21 -4.99 -5.29
CA LEU A 48 -0.05 -5.79 -6.50
C LEU A 48 -1.55 -6.00 -6.72
N ASP A 49 -2.32 -6.28 -5.65
CA ASP A 49 -3.78 -6.37 -5.73
C ASP A 49 -4.39 -5.03 -6.17
N LEU A 50 -3.96 -3.92 -5.54
CA LEU A 50 -4.41 -2.58 -5.91
C LEU A 50 -4.06 -2.23 -7.36
N MET A 51 -2.88 -2.61 -7.85
CA MET A 51 -2.47 -2.38 -9.24
C MET A 51 -3.34 -3.16 -10.22
N THR A 52 -3.67 -4.42 -9.91
CA THR A 52 -4.62 -5.20 -10.70
C THR A 52 -6.02 -4.56 -10.71
N GLU A 53 -6.51 -4.06 -9.57
CA GLU A 53 -7.79 -3.34 -9.47
C GLU A 53 -7.80 -2.04 -10.30
N LEU A 54 -6.74 -1.24 -10.22
CA LEU A 54 -6.68 0.09 -10.84
C LEU A 54 -6.45 0.05 -12.36
N TYR A 55 -5.64 -0.90 -12.83
CA TYR A 55 -5.15 -0.92 -14.21
C TYR A 55 -5.64 -2.12 -15.03
N SER A 56 -6.44 -3.01 -14.43
CA SER A 56 -6.97 -4.22 -15.09
C SER A 56 -5.87 -5.12 -15.70
N ILE A 57 -4.71 -5.17 -15.05
CA ILE A 57 -3.56 -6.00 -15.42
C ILE A 57 -3.50 -7.27 -14.59
N THR A 58 -2.86 -8.31 -15.12
CA THR A 58 -2.61 -9.54 -14.36
C THR A 58 -1.68 -9.27 -13.18
N ARG A 59 -1.74 -10.13 -12.16
CA ARG A 59 -0.84 -10.02 -11.01
C ARG A 59 0.64 -10.17 -11.40
N THR A 60 0.93 -10.96 -12.44
CA THR A 60 2.29 -11.12 -12.98
C THR A 60 2.79 -9.83 -13.63
N GLU A 61 1.95 -9.16 -14.44
CA GLU A 61 2.28 -7.85 -14.99
C GLU A 61 2.44 -6.81 -13.88
N ALA A 62 1.54 -6.82 -12.89
CA ALA A 62 1.65 -5.94 -11.73
C ALA A 62 2.98 -6.13 -11.01
N TYR A 63 3.41 -7.38 -10.81
CA TYR A 63 4.70 -7.69 -10.22
C TYR A 63 5.86 -7.12 -11.05
N ALA A 64 5.84 -7.35 -12.36
CA ALA A 64 6.86 -6.84 -13.27
C ALA A 64 6.95 -5.30 -13.21
N TYR A 65 5.82 -4.60 -13.25
CA TYR A 65 5.79 -3.14 -13.13
C TYR A 65 6.21 -2.65 -11.75
N ALA A 66 5.84 -3.35 -10.68
CA ALA A 66 6.20 -2.98 -9.32
C ALA A 66 7.73 -2.94 -9.13
N THR A 67 8.48 -3.81 -9.81
CA THR A 67 9.95 -3.78 -9.77
C THR A 67 10.56 -2.46 -10.23
N LEU A 68 9.84 -1.69 -11.08
CA LEU A 68 10.32 -0.43 -11.66
C LEU A 68 9.69 0.80 -11.00
N ALA A 69 8.50 0.66 -10.42
CA ALA A 69 7.64 1.79 -10.07
C ALA A 69 7.22 1.84 -8.60
N VAL A 70 7.42 0.76 -7.82
CA VAL A 70 6.96 0.69 -6.42
C VAL A 70 8.16 0.77 -5.48
N ASP A 71 8.10 1.72 -4.54
CA ASP A 71 9.05 1.81 -3.43
C ASP A 71 8.51 1.09 -2.19
N LEU A 72 9.34 0.29 -1.51
CA LEU A 72 9.05 -0.18 -0.15
C LEU A 72 9.75 0.71 0.87
N ARG A 73 9.00 1.14 1.89
CA ARG A 73 9.48 2.08 2.91
C ARG A 73 9.10 1.60 4.29
N VAL A 74 10.08 1.52 5.18
CA VAL A 74 9.86 1.13 6.57
C VAL A 74 9.12 2.24 7.30
N THR A 75 7.93 1.94 7.82
CA THR A 75 7.10 2.85 8.62
C THR A 75 7.63 2.93 10.04
N GLN A 76 7.90 1.78 10.66
CA GLN A 76 8.37 1.68 12.04
C GLN A 76 8.94 0.28 12.33
N ILE A 77 9.85 0.17 13.30
CA ILE A 77 10.49 -1.09 13.72
C ILE A 77 10.47 -1.33 15.23
N VAL A 78 9.87 -0.41 16.00
CA VAL A 78 9.98 -0.37 17.46
C VAL A 78 8.73 -0.89 18.17
N ASN A 79 7.62 -1.05 17.45
CA ASN A 79 6.41 -1.65 17.99
C ASN A 79 6.50 -3.19 17.95
N THR A 80 5.57 -3.87 18.62
CA THR A 80 5.48 -5.35 18.58
C THR A 80 5.38 -5.88 17.15
N ALA A 81 4.51 -5.29 16.33
CA ALA A 81 4.53 -5.50 14.88
C ALA A 81 5.39 -4.41 14.25
N LYS A 82 6.29 -4.77 13.33
CA LYS A 82 7.03 -3.85 12.44
C LYS A 82 6.17 -3.51 11.24
N GLY A 83 6.39 -2.35 10.64
CA GLY A 83 5.51 -1.80 9.60
C GLY A 83 6.26 -1.36 8.37
N VAL A 84 5.72 -1.69 7.19
CA VAL A 84 6.22 -1.27 5.89
C VAL A 84 5.05 -0.73 5.06
N HIS A 85 5.30 0.31 4.27
CA HIS A 85 4.38 0.75 3.23
C HIS A 85 5.00 0.62 1.84
N ALA A 86 4.22 0.12 0.89
CA ALA A 86 4.53 0.14 -0.53
C ALA A 86 3.92 1.40 -1.14
N PHE A 87 4.69 2.14 -1.94
CA PHE A 87 4.29 3.41 -2.55
C PHE A 87 4.31 3.31 -4.07
N LEU A 88 3.18 3.64 -4.71
CA LEU A 88 3.06 3.76 -6.16
C LEU A 88 2.76 5.23 -6.52
N PRO A 89 3.68 5.95 -7.18
CA PRO A 89 3.44 7.32 -7.64
C PRO A 89 2.30 7.37 -8.68
N PHE A 90 1.50 8.45 -8.64
CA PHE A 90 0.55 8.69 -9.73
C PHE A 90 1.28 8.93 -11.05
N GLY A 91 0.72 8.40 -12.14
CA GLY A 91 1.30 8.52 -13.48
C GLY A 91 2.52 7.63 -13.74
N ALA A 92 2.91 6.76 -12.80
CA ALA A 92 3.98 5.79 -12.99
C ALA A 92 3.61 4.70 -14.02
N LEU A 93 2.32 4.40 -14.17
CA LEU A 93 1.77 3.48 -15.16
C LEU A 93 0.79 4.24 -16.04
N ARG A 94 0.89 4.05 -17.36
CA ARG A 94 0.08 4.70 -18.40
C ARG A 94 -0.61 3.65 -19.25
#